data_AF-A0A4Y2GVG3-F1
#
_entry.id   AF-A0A4Y2GVG3-F1
#
_cell.length_a   1.000
_cell.length_b   1.000
_cell.length_c   1.000
_cell.angle_alpha   90.00
_cell.angle_beta   90.00
_cell.angle_gamma   90.00
#
_symmetry.space_group_name_H-M   'P 1'
#
loop_
_entity.id
_entity.type
_entity.pdbx_description
1 polymer ?
#
loop_
_entity_poly.entity_id
_entity_poly.type
_entity_poly.pdbx_seq_one_letter_code
_entity_poly.pdbx_strand_id
1 'polypeptide(L)'
;MKRKKLLDGTSAVGLEKPISANESMCVAIVQGYSPYVKLLLKFSDITKPSQPKPAVHVKHNTEHHIETRGDPVFSKARRLDPEKLQAAKREFQYMVSKGWCRPSKSAWASPLHMVPKKDDWRPCRDYRRLNTQTIPDRFPIPHVHDLFNKKIFSTIDLVRAYHQIPVATADVPKTAVINPFGLFEFLFMPFGLCNAAQTFQRFMYEIVGDLDYCSVYLDDVFFASTDESE
;
A
#
# COMPACT_ATOMS: atom_id res chain seq x y z
N MET A 1 10.41 -20.83 19.95
CA MET A 1 8.93 -20.71 20.11
C MET A 1 8.62 -19.81 21.30
N LYS A 2 8.33 -18.53 21.08
CA LYS A 2 7.81 -17.63 22.13
C LYS A 2 6.40 -17.22 21.73
N ARG A 3 5.40 -17.70 22.48
CA ARG A 3 3.99 -17.31 22.32
C ARG A 3 3.87 -15.84 22.73
N LYS A 4 3.69 -14.93 21.77
CA LYS A 4 3.30 -13.55 22.08
C LYS A 4 1.79 -13.56 22.37
N LYS A 5 1.42 -13.44 23.65
CA LYS A 5 0.06 -13.08 24.07
C LYS A 5 -0.01 -11.54 24.12
N LEU A 6 -1.08 -10.95 23.59
CA LEU A 6 -1.45 -9.58 23.92
C LEU A 6 -2.09 -9.61 25.31
N LEU A 7 -1.55 -8.79 26.22
CA LEU A 7 -2.03 -8.61 27.57
C LEU A 7 -2.78 -7.27 27.61
N ASP A 8 -4.01 -7.29 28.09
CA ASP A 8 -4.76 -6.09 28.42
C ASP A 8 -4.23 -5.52 29.74
N GLY A 9 -3.72 -4.29 29.71
CA GLY A 9 -2.98 -3.65 30.81
C GLY A 9 -3.84 -3.29 32.02
N THR A 10 -5.16 -3.50 31.96
CA THR A 10 -6.09 -3.08 33.01
C THR A 10 -6.83 -4.24 33.68
N SER A 11 -6.82 -5.46 33.12
CA SER A 11 -7.62 -6.58 33.67
C SER A 11 -6.95 -7.96 33.71
N ALA A 12 -5.73 -8.12 33.18
CA ALA A 12 -4.94 -9.35 33.33
C ALA A 12 -5.64 -10.69 32.98
N VAL A 13 -6.63 -10.69 32.09
CA VAL A 13 -7.24 -11.91 31.55
C VAL A 13 -6.78 -12.11 30.10
N GLY A 14 -6.19 -13.27 29.79
CA GLY A 14 -5.71 -13.61 28.45
C GLY A 14 -6.66 -14.54 27.69
N LEU A 15 -6.81 -14.33 26.37
CA LEU A 15 -7.56 -15.22 25.49
C LEU A 15 -6.88 -16.60 25.34
N GLU A 16 -7.64 -17.68 25.53
CA GLU A 16 -7.14 -19.07 25.55
C GLU A 16 -7.26 -19.85 24.23
N LYS A 17 -7.71 -19.26 23.11
CA LYS A 17 -7.94 -20.06 21.88
C LYS A 17 -7.08 -19.62 20.68
N PRO A 18 -6.50 -20.59 19.93
CA PRO A 18 -5.76 -20.31 18.71
C PRO A 18 -6.72 -19.99 17.55
N ILE A 19 -6.43 -18.93 16.81
CA ILE A 19 -7.20 -18.52 15.63
C ILE A 19 -6.76 -19.38 14.44
N SER A 20 -7.71 -20.14 13.88
CA SER A 20 -7.55 -20.94 12.65
C SER A 20 -7.54 -20.02 11.44
N ALA A 21 -6.64 -20.30 10.49
CA ALA A 21 -6.54 -19.60 9.23
C ALA A 21 -7.46 -20.26 8.19
N ASN A 22 -8.61 -19.64 7.94
CA ASN A 22 -9.22 -19.51 6.62
C ASN A 22 -10.51 -18.72 6.73
N GLU A 23 -10.53 -17.56 6.08
CA GLU A 23 -11.64 -16.94 5.35
C GLU A 23 -11.29 -15.46 5.18
N SER A 24 -11.46 -14.97 3.95
CA SER A 24 -11.66 -13.57 3.56
C SER A 24 -11.22 -12.51 4.58
N MET A 25 -10.20 -11.70 4.27
CA MET A 25 -9.96 -10.43 4.98
C MET A 25 -11.17 -9.50 4.78
N CYS A 26 -12.22 -9.75 5.56
CA CYS A 26 -13.37 -8.90 5.77
C CYS A 26 -13.33 -8.60 7.26
N VAL A 27 -13.14 -7.32 7.57
CA VAL A 27 -13.47 -6.62 8.82
C VAL A 27 -13.71 -7.57 10.00
N ALA A 28 -12.73 -7.68 10.89
CA ALA A 28 -12.99 -8.24 12.21
C ALA A 28 -14.12 -7.42 12.84
N ILE A 29 -15.30 -8.03 12.93
CA ILE A 29 -16.46 -7.46 13.62
C ILE A 29 -15.98 -7.16 15.03
N VAL A 30 -15.99 -5.88 15.39
CA VAL A 30 -15.83 -5.42 16.76
C VAL A 30 -16.76 -6.29 17.62
N GLN A 31 -16.19 -7.08 18.53
CA GLN A 31 -16.98 -7.87 19.46
C GLN A 31 -17.87 -6.92 20.27
N GLY A 32 -19.19 -6.92 20.02
CA GLY A 32 -20.18 -6.20 20.83
C GLY A 32 -21.12 -5.25 20.07
N TYR A 33 -22.15 -4.78 20.78
CA TYR A 33 -23.10 -3.75 20.33
C TYR A 33 -22.45 -2.37 20.36
N SER A 34 -21.53 -2.08 19.44
CA SER A 34 -20.99 -0.73 19.28
C SER A 34 -21.93 0.12 18.40
N PRO A 35 -22.22 1.39 18.77
CA PRO A 35 -23.03 2.29 17.94
C PRO A 35 -22.43 2.51 16.55
N TYR A 36 -21.11 2.37 16.39
CA TYR A 36 -20.41 2.54 15.11
C TYR A 36 -20.66 1.41 14.12
N VAL A 37 -21.14 0.24 14.55
CA VAL A 37 -21.47 -0.87 13.63
C VAL A 37 -22.57 -0.45 12.65
N LYS A 38 -23.59 0.28 13.13
CA LYS A 38 -24.65 0.82 12.27
C LYS A 38 -24.10 1.80 11.24
N LEU A 39 -23.10 2.60 11.61
CA LEU A 39 -22.43 3.53 10.71
C LEU A 39 -21.63 2.80 9.64
N LEU A 40 -20.81 1.82 10.03
CA LEU A 40 -20.03 1.01 9.07
C LEU A 40 -20.93 0.25 8.09
N LEU A 41 -22.08 -0.24 8.55
CA LEU A 41 -23.07 -0.91 7.69
C LEU A 41 -23.72 0.03 6.67
N LYS A 42 -23.87 1.33 6.96
CA LYS A 42 -24.34 2.32 5.97
C LYS A 42 -23.36 2.49 4.80
N PHE A 43 -22.08 2.22 5.03
CA PHE A 43 -21.00 2.36 4.05
C PHE A 43 -20.37 1.00 3.71
N SER A 44 -21.20 -0.04 3.60
CA SER A 44 -20.78 -1.41 3.32
C SER A 44 -19.98 -1.55 2.01
N ASP A 45 -20.28 -0.72 1.01
CA ASP A 45 -19.63 -0.72 -0.30
C ASP A 45 -18.13 -0.34 -0.26
N ILE A 46 -17.72 0.47 0.72
CA ILE A 46 -16.32 0.90 0.90
C ILE A 46 -15.60 0.12 2.01
N THR A 47 -16.34 -0.38 3.00
CA THR A 47 -15.78 -1.17 4.12
C THR A 47 -15.58 -2.65 3.77
N LYS A 48 -16.27 -3.14 2.74
CA LYS A 48 -16.04 -4.45 2.13
C LYS A 48 -15.59 -4.21 0.69
N PRO A 49 -14.29 -3.93 0.44
CA PRO A 49 -13.81 -3.77 -0.91
C PRO A 49 -14.03 -5.08 -1.67
N SER A 50 -15.14 -5.15 -2.41
CA SER A 50 -15.32 -6.14 -3.47
C SER A 50 -14.18 -5.96 -4.47
N GLN A 51 -13.77 -7.06 -5.11
CA GLN A 51 -12.55 -7.15 -5.93
C GLN A 51 -12.23 -5.86 -6.69
N PRO A 52 -10.94 -5.45 -6.77
CA PRO A 52 -10.56 -4.21 -7.41
C PRO A 52 -11.24 -4.12 -8.78
N LYS A 53 -12.11 -3.12 -8.92
CA LYS A 53 -12.72 -2.77 -10.20
C LYS A 53 -11.56 -2.50 -11.16
N PRO A 54 -11.67 -2.90 -12.44
CA PRO A 54 -10.59 -2.69 -13.39
C PRO A 54 -10.15 -1.22 -13.37
N ALA A 55 -8.87 -1.00 -13.67
CA ALA A 55 -8.09 0.25 -13.70
C ALA A 55 -8.70 1.47 -14.44
N VAL A 56 -9.99 1.44 -14.77
CA VAL A 56 -10.68 2.29 -15.76
C VAL A 56 -11.33 3.53 -15.11
N HIS A 57 -11.41 3.62 -13.78
CA HIS A 57 -12.03 4.77 -13.12
C HIS A 57 -11.17 5.30 -11.96
N VAL A 58 -10.01 5.85 -12.31
CA VAL A 58 -9.28 6.75 -11.40
C VAL A 58 -10.14 8.02 -11.25
N LYS A 59 -10.65 8.28 -10.04
CA LYS A 59 -11.55 9.42 -9.75
C LYS A 59 -10.82 10.68 -9.26
N HIS A 60 -9.49 10.67 -9.33
CA HIS A 60 -8.61 11.71 -8.86
C HIS A 60 -7.59 12.04 -9.95
N ASN A 61 -6.95 13.20 -9.83
CA ASN A 61 -6.00 13.71 -10.83
C ASN A 61 -4.55 13.48 -10.41
N THR A 62 -4.31 13.04 -9.17
CA THR A 62 -2.95 12.75 -8.70
C THR A 62 -2.32 11.58 -9.45
N GLU A 63 -1.18 11.84 -10.12
CA GLU A 63 -0.31 10.82 -10.71
C GLU A 63 1.05 10.79 -10.00
N HIS A 64 1.71 9.62 -10.01
CA HIS A 64 3.09 9.50 -9.54
C HIS A 64 4.07 9.79 -10.67
N HIS A 65 4.92 10.79 -10.47
CA HIS A 65 6.00 11.16 -11.39
C HIS A 65 7.36 10.70 -10.86
N ILE A 66 8.23 10.26 -11.77
CA ILE A 66 9.57 9.77 -11.49
C ILE A 66 10.57 10.59 -12.30
N GLU A 67 10.76 11.85 -11.93
CA GLU A 67 11.74 12.71 -12.59
C GLU A 67 13.17 12.23 -12.29
N THR A 68 13.93 11.88 -13.33
CA THR A 68 15.28 11.31 -13.19
C THR A 68 16.33 12.19 -13.83
N ARG A 69 17.54 12.19 -13.26
CA ARG A 69 18.73 12.80 -13.86
C ARG A 69 19.51 11.75 -14.66
N GLY A 70 19.64 11.98 -15.96
CA GLY A 70 20.47 11.15 -16.85
C GLY A 70 19.75 9.97 -17.49
N ASP A 71 20.55 9.05 -18.04
CA ASP A 71 20.11 7.92 -18.85
C ASP A 71 19.54 6.74 -18.03
N PRO A 72 18.77 5.84 -18.67
CA PRO A 72 18.22 4.66 -18.03
C PRO A 72 19.26 3.78 -17.32
N VAL A 73 18.92 3.35 -16.10
CA VAL A 73 19.71 2.35 -15.36
C VAL A 73 19.06 0.98 -15.38
N PHE A 74 19.89 -0.06 -15.52
CA PHE A 74 19.44 -1.44 -15.57
C PHE A 74 20.31 -2.34 -14.69
N SER A 75 19.69 -3.37 -14.13
CA SER A 75 20.35 -4.45 -13.40
C SER A 75 20.02 -5.79 -14.04
N LYS A 76 20.81 -6.83 -13.74
CA LYS A 76 20.50 -8.20 -14.20
C LYS A 76 19.42 -8.83 -13.32
N ALA A 77 18.63 -9.74 -13.92
CA ALA A 77 17.70 -10.58 -13.17
C ALA A 77 18.46 -11.38 -12.09
N ARG A 78 17.93 -11.38 -10.87
CA ARG A 78 18.44 -12.24 -9.80
C ARG A 78 17.93 -13.66 -9.98
N ARG A 79 18.80 -14.64 -9.81
CA ARG A 79 18.37 -16.05 -9.75
C ARG A 79 17.48 -16.26 -8.54
N LEU A 80 16.40 -16.99 -8.73
CA LEU A 80 15.46 -17.38 -7.69
C LEU A 80 15.50 -18.91 -7.57
N ASP A 81 15.46 -19.42 -6.35
CA ASP A 81 15.19 -20.84 -6.12
C ASP A 81 13.76 -21.21 -6.57
N PRO A 82 13.46 -22.51 -6.75
CA PRO A 82 12.18 -22.95 -7.30
C PRO A 82 10.96 -22.43 -6.55
N GLU A 83 11.02 -22.36 -5.21
CA GLU A 83 9.90 -21.91 -4.37
C GLU A 83 9.64 -20.41 -4.57
N LYS A 84 10.69 -19.59 -4.48
CA LYS A 84 10.62 -18.15 -4.78
C LYS A 84 10.15 -17.87 -6.19
N LEU A 85 10.61 -18.66 -7.16
CA LEU A 85 10.24 -18.52 -8.56
C LEU A 85 8.76 -18.80 -8.78
N GLN A 86 8.22 -19.86 -8.17
CA GLN A 86 6.81 -20.21 -8.21
C GLN A 86 5.95 -19.08 -7.62
N ALA A 87 6.33 -18.58 -6.43
CA ALA A 87 5.62 -17.49 -5.76
C ALA A 87 5.67 -16.20 -6.59
N ALA A 88 6.84 -15.83 -7.11
CA ALA A 88 7.00 -14.66 -7.97
C ALA A 88 6.15 -14.76 -9.24
N LYS A 89 6.15 -15.90 -9.94
CA LYS A 89 5.32 -16.09 -11.13
C LYS A 89 3.84 -15.93 -10.83
N ARG A 90 3.37 -16.54 -9.73
CA ARG A 90 1.97 -16.47 -9.29
C ARG A 90 1.55 -15.02 -9.03
N GLU A 91 2.37 -14.26 -8.31
CA GLU A 91 2.06 -12.86 -8.00
C GLU A 91 2.09 -11.98 -9.25
N PHE A 92 3.08 -12.14 -10.14
CA PHE A 92 3.12 -11.37 -11.38
C PHE A 92 1.95 -11.70 -12.31
N GLN A 93 1.54 -12.97 -12.42
CA GLN A 93 0.33 -13.35 -13.15
C GLN A 93 -0.92 -12.68 -12.57
N TYR A 94 -1.05 -12.67 -11.24
CA TYR A 94 -2.13 -11.98 -10.56
C TYR A 94 -2.12 -10.47 -10.86
N MET A 95 -0.98 -9.79 -10.71
CA MET A 95 -0.85 -8.35 -10.98
C MET A 95 -1.17 -8.00 -12.45
N VAL A 96 -0.76 -8.85 -13.40
CA VAL A 96 -1.10 -8.69 -14.82
C VAL A 96 -2.61 -8.85 -15.04
N SER A 97 -3.24 -9.88 -14.46
CA SER A 97 -4.70 -10.09 -14.55
C SER A 97 -5.51 -8.94 -13.94
N LYS A 98 -4.93 -8.20 -12.99
CA LYS A 98 -5.54 -7.00 -12.39
C LYS A 98 -5.26 -5.72 -13.16
N GLY A 99 -4.39 -5.78 -14.19
CA GLY A 99 -4.00 -4.61 -14.97
C GLY A 99 -3.06 -3.67 -14.21
N TRP A 100 -2.40 -4.12 -13.14
CA TRP A 100 -1.43 -3.29 -12.41
C TRP A 100 -0.06 -3.25 -13.05
N CYS A 101 0.31 -4.32 -13.76
CA CYS A 101 1.53 -4.37 -14.53
C CYS A 101 1.31 -5.09 -15.86
N ARG A 102 2.26 -4.91 -16.77
CA ARG A 102 2.26 -5.54 -18.09
C ARG A 102 3.68 -5.89 -18.52
N PRO A 103 3.87 -6.82 -19.48
CA PRO A 103 5.17 -7.03 -20.11
C PRO A 103 5.74 -5.71 -20.66
N SER A 104 7.04 -5.51 -20.46
CA SER A 104 7.73 -4.28 -20.83
C SER A 104 8.85 -4.53 -21.84
N LYS A 105 9.18 -3.48 -22.59
CA LYS A 105 10.37 -3.37 -23.45
C LYS A 105 11.29 -2.22 -23.01
N SER A 106 11.17 -1.79 -21.75
CA SER A 106 11.88 -0.65 -21.19
C SER A 106 13.40 -0.84 -21.19
N ALA A 107 14.12 0.26 -21.35
CA ALA A 107 15.56 0.33 -21.12
C ALA A 107 15.92 0.34 -19.61
N TRP A 108 14.95 0.65 -18.75
CA TRP A 108 15.11 0.59 -17.30
C TRP A 108 14.89 -0.84 -16.80
N ALA A 109 15.62 -1.24 -15.76
CA ALA A 109 15.40 -2.53 -15.14
C ALA A 109 15.85 -2.57 -13.67
N SER A 110 14.89 -2.60 -12.76
CA SER A 110 15.12 -2.86 -11.34
C SER A 110 15.00 -4.34 -11.03
N PRO A 111 15.94 -4.96 -10.29
CA PRO A 111 15.89 -6.39 -10.04
C PRO A 111 14.82 -6.74 -8.99
N LEU A 112 14.17 -7.89 -9.17
CA LEU A 112 13.26 -8.43 -8.16
C LEU A 112 14.02 -9.03 -6.97
N HIS A 113 13.55 -8.74 -5.76
CA HIS A 113 13.97 -9.39 -4.51
C HIS A 113 12.77 -10.07 -3.87
N MET A 114 12.94 -11.28 -3.33
CA MET A 114 11.86 -11.97 -2.61
C MET A 114 12.17 -11.93 -1.12
N VAL A 115 11.25 -11.37 -0.34
CA VAL A 115 11.37 -11.27 1.12
C VAL A 115 10.45 -12.30 1.78
N PRO A 116 10.91 -13.04 2.80
CA PRO A 116 10.06 -13.98 3.53
C PRO A 116 8.84 -13.26 4.14
N LYS A 117 7.66 -13.83 3.91
CA LYS A 117 6.42 -13.55 4.64
C LYS A 117 6.06 -14.84 5.40
N LYS A 118 5.20 -14.73 6.44
CA LYS A 118 4.90 -15.83 7.38
C LYS A 118 4.84 -17.23 6.74
N ASP A 119 4.03 -17.39 5.69
CA ASP A 119 3.81 -18.67 4.99
C ASP A 119 3.96 -18.51 3.45
N ASP A 120 4.62 -17.44 2.99
CA ASP A 120 4.69 -17.08 1.56
C ASP A 120 5.90 -16.17 1.27
N TRP A 121 6.03 -15.72 0.03
CA TRP A 121 7.07 -14.78 -0.39
C TRP A 121 6.49 -13.47 -0.89
N ARG A 122 7.08 -12.35 -0.48
CA ARG A 122 6.72 -11.01 -0.96
C ARG A 122 7.69 -10.57 -2.06
N PRO A 123 7.21 -10.25 -3.28
CA PRO A 123 8.04 -9.62 -4.29
C PRO A 123 8.29 -8.14 -3.95
N CYS A 124 9.54 -7.82 -3.69
CA CYS A 124 10.04 -6.47 -3.44
C CYS A 124 10.87 -6.02 -4.63
N ARG A 125 10.48 -4.89 -5.23
CA ARG A 125 11.21 -4.29 -6.35
C ARG A 125 12.37 -3.48 -5.80
N ASP A 126 13.58 -3.74 -6.26
CA ASP A 126 14.76 -3.01 -5.80
C ASP A 126 14.97 -1.75 -6.67
N TYR A 127 14.29 -0.67 -6.31
CA TYR A 127 14.40 0.62 -7.00
C TYR A 127 15.57 1.48 -6.53
N ARG A 128 16.48 0.98 -5.69
CA ARG A 128 17.57 1.82 -5.12
C ARG A 128 18.36 2.58 -6.18
N ARG A 129 18.72 1.92 -7.29
CA ARG A 129 19.46 2.56 -8.40
C ARG A 129 18.64 3.63 -9.12
N LEU A 130 17.36 3.36 -9.36
CA LEU A 130 16.42 4.34 -9.90
C LEU A 130 16.28 5.53 -8.95
N ASN A 131 16.01 5.26 -7.67
CA ASN A 131 15.80 6.27 -6.64
C ASN A 131 17.01 7.20 -6.45
N THR A 132 18.24 6.70 -6.65
CA THR A 132 19.46 7.54 -6.60
C THR A 132 19.50 8.58 -7.72
N GLN A 133 18.87 8.30 -8.87
CA GLN A 133 18.77 9.25 -9.99
C GLN A 133 17.50 10.09 -9.93
N THR A 134 16.49 9.67 -9.17
CA THR A 134 15.24 10.40 -9.00
C THR A 134 15.46 11.71 -8.24
N ILE A 135 14.89 12.80 -8.76
CA ILE A 135 14.92 14.11 -8.09
C ILE A 135 14.03 14.03 -6.84
N PRO A 136 14.55 14.29 -5.63
CA PRO A 136 13.75 14.20 -4.42
C PRO A 136 12.65 15.26 -4.37
N ASP A 137 11.44 14.81 -4.06
CA ASP A 137 10.28 15.65 -3.81
C ASP A 137 10.31 16.14 -2.35
N ARG A 138 10.00 17.42 -2.15
CA ARG A 138 10.03 18.11 -0.85
C ARG A 138 8.63 18.42 -0.31
N PHE A 139 7.58 17.85 -0.89
CA PHE A 139 6.23 18.00 -0.36
C PHE A 139 6.19 17.62 1.13
N PRO A 140 5.56 18.46 1.98
CA PRO A 140 5.53 18.22 3.40
C PRO A 140 4.72 16.96 3.72
N ILE A 141 5.25 16.14 4.61
CA ILE A 141 4.51 15.02 5.22
C ILE A 141 4.12 15.50 6.62
N PRO A 142 2.82 15.45 6.99
CA PRO A 142 2.37 15.86 8.31
C PRO A 142 3.11 15.11 9.41
N HIS A 143 3.32 15.78 10.54
CA HIS A 143 3.94 15.15 11.69
C HIS A 143 2.85 14.56 12.58
N VAL A 144 3.06 13.35 13.10
CA VAL A 144 2.07 12.67 13.98
C VAL A 144 1.72 13.51 15.22
N HIS A 145 2.61 14.43 15.62
CA HIS A 145 2.35 15.31 16.76
C HIS A 145 1.33 16.42 16.45
N ASP A 146 0.96 16.67 15.20
CA ASP A 146 0.01 17.73 14.86
C ASP A 146 -1.44 17.43 15.35
N LEU A 147 -1.67 16.27 15.97
CA LEU A 147 -2.95 15.79 16.53
C LEU A 147 -3.20 16.15 18.01
N PHE A 148 -2.58 17.20 18.56
CA PHE A 148 -2.75 17.56 19.98
C PHE A 148 -4.21 17.95 20.33
N ASN A 149 -4.62 17.67 21.58
CA ASN A 149 -5.93 17.99 22.19
C ASN A 149 -7.17 17.20 21.69
N LYS A 150 -6.99 16.11 20.95
CA LYS A 150 -8.09 15.20 20.57
C LYS A 150 -8.20 14.02 21.55
N LYS A 151 -9.42 13.53 21.77
CA LYS A 151 -9.74 12.49 22.79
C LYS A 151 -10.12 11.16 22.17
N ILE A 152 -10.77 11.18 21.01
CA ILE A 152 -11.22 10.00 20.30
C ILE A 152 -10.45 9.92 18.99
N PHE A 153 -9.93 8.74 18.68
CA PHE A 153 -9.16 8.47 17.47
C PHE A 153 -9.78 7.32 16.71
N SER A 154 -9.94 7.50 15.40
CA SER A 154 -10.34 6.45 14.46
C SER A 154 -9.28 6.35 13.36
N THR A 155 -8.95 5.12 12.96
CA THR A 155 -7.99 4.89 11.88
C THR A 155 -8.65 4.15 10.72
N ILE A 156 -8.35 4.60 9.50
CA ILE A 156 -8.72 3.91 8.27
C ILE A 156 -7.45 3.44 7.59
N ASP A 157 -7.28 2.12 7.48
CA ASP A 157 -6.22 1.48 6.70
C ASP A 157 -6.70 1.29 5.24
N LEU A 158 -5.99 1.90 4.31
CA LEU A 158 -6.36 1.85 2.90
C LEU A 158 -5.79 0.60 2.24
N VAL A 159 -6.68 -0.33 1.87
CA VAL A 159 -6.27 -1.58 1.20
C VAL A 159 -5.57 -1.28 -0.12
N ARG A 160 -4.27 -1.59 -0.19
CA ARG A 160 -3.43 -1.45 -1.39
C ARG A 160 -3.46 -0.03 -1.97
N ALA A 161 -3.40 0.97 -1.08
CA ALA A 161 -3.55 2.39 -1.41
C ALA A 161 -2.62 2.85 -2.57
N TYR A 162 -1.34 2.45 -2.56
CA TYR A 162 -0.42 2.77 -3.66
C TYR A 162 -0.88 2.29 -5.04
N HIS A 163 -1.57 1.15 -5.14
CA HIS A 163 -2.07 0.64 -6.42
C HIS A 163 -3.33 1.36 -6.92
N GLN A 164 -3.80 2.41 -6.22
CA GLN A 164 -4.87 3.28 -6.67
C GLN A 164 -4.35 4.50 -7.44
N ILE A 165 -3.09 4.89 -7.20
CA ILE A 165 -2.47 6.07 -7.82
C ILE A 165 -1.76 5.64 -9.12
N PRO A 166 -2.17 6.15 -10.30
CA PRO A 166 -1.50 5.82 -11.55
C PRO A 166 -0.09 6.42 -11.58
N VAL A 167 0.82 5.74 -12.28
CA VAL A 167 2.13 6.31 -12.65
C VAL A 167 1.93 7.10 -13.93
N ALA A 168 2.51 8.30 -14.00
CA ALA A 168 2.46 9.12 -15.20
C ALA A 168 2.93 8.33 -16.42
N THR A 169 2.21 8.42 -17.54
CA THR A 169 2.42 7.54 -18.71
C THR A 169 3.88 7.56 -19.22
N ALA A 170 4.53 8.72 -19.17
CA ALA A 170 5.93 8.90 -19.57
C ALA A 170 6.93 8.20 -18.61
N ASP A 171 6.53 7.97 -17.36
CA ASP A 171 7.36 7.41 -16.30
C ASP A 171 7.11 5.91 -16.05
N VAL A 172 6.03 5.34 -16.61
CA VAL A 172 5.73 3.90 -16.55
C VAL A 172 6.95 3.03 -16.88
N PRO A 173 7.73 3.28 -17.97
CA PRO A 173 8.90 2.46 -18.28
C PRO A 173 9.97 2.44 -17.19
N LYS A 174 10.07 3.51 -16.36
CA LYS A 174 11.07 3.59 -15.27
C LYS A 174 10.78 2.60 -14.15
N THR A 175 9.52 2.19 -14.00
CA THR A 175 9.09 1.19 -13.01
C THR A 175 9.39 -0.25 -13.42
N ALA A 176 10.07 -0.47 -14.56
CA ALA A 176 10.30 -1.80 -15.08
C ALA A 176 11.14 -2.67 -14.12
N VAL A 177 10.64 -3.89 -13.87
CA VAL A 177 11.23 -4.87 -12.97
C VAL A 177 11.65 -6.09 -13.76
N ILE A 178 12.92 -6.47 -13.61
CA ILE A 178 13.51 -7.62 -14.30
C ILE A 178 13.55 -8.86 -13.40
N ASN A 179 13.04 -9.95 -13.96
CA ASN A 179 12.84 -11.22 -13.29
C ASN A 179 13.44 -12.36 -14.15
N PRO A 180 13.70 -13.56 -13.61
CA PRO A 180 14.14 -14.72 -14.41
C PRO A 180 13.18 -15.15 -15.53
N PHE A 181 11.95 -14.65 -15.52
CA PHE A 181 10.88 -15.04 -16.44
C PHE A 181 10.32 -13.86 -17.26
N GLY A 182 10.98 -12.69 -17.23
CA GLY A 182 10.59 -11.55 -18.06
C GLY A 182 10.83 -10.18 -17.42
N LEU A 183 10.49 -9.15 -18.17
CA LEU A 183 10.51 -7.75 -17.77
C LEU A 183 9.07 -7.23 -17.72
N PHE A 184 8.70 -6.55 -16.63
CA PHE A 184 7.35 -6.04 -16.42
C PHE A 184 7.39 -4.60 -15.91
N GLU A 185 6.52 -3.73 -16.41
CA GLU A 185 6.36 -2.34 -15.96
C GLU A 185 5.00 -2.15 -15.26
N PHE A 186 4.96 -1.24 -14.31
CA PHE A 186 3.79 -0.96 -13.47
C PHE A 186 3.05 0.29 -13.94
N LEU A 187 1.73 0.16 -14.05
CA LEU A 187 0.81 1.25 -14.43
C LEU A 187 0.35 2.07 -13.23
N PHE A 188 0.42 1.48 -12.04
CA PHE A 188 0.08 2.10 -10.75
C PHE A 188 1.28 2.06 -9.83
N MET A 189 1.37 3.03 -8.92
CA MET A 189 2.53 3.28 -8.09
C MET A 189 2.95 2.02 -7.31
N PRO A 190 4.11 1.40 -7.63
CA PRO A 190 4.63 0.28 -6.89
C PRO A 190 5.35 0.72 -5.61
N PHE A 191 5.24 -0.05 -4.54
CA PHE A 191 6.14 0.09 -3.37
C PHE A 191 7.62 0.12 -3.75
N GLY A 192 8.37 0.96 -3.03
CA GLY A 192 9.83 1.07 -3.09
C GLY A 192 10.35 2.26 -3.91
N LEU A 193 9.48 2.98 -4.62
CA LEU A 193 9.85 4.20 -5.34
C LEU A 193 10.16 5.36 -4.38
N CYS A 194 11.11 6.21 -4.78
CA CYS A 194 11.29 7.52 -4.18
C CYS A 194 10.04 8.37 -4.39
N ASN A 195 9.77 9.34 -3.51
CA ASN A 195 8.65 10.29 -3.60
C ASN A 195 7.23 9.67 -3.53
N ALA A 196 7.12 8.36 -3.33
CA ALA A 196 5.83 7.68 -3.24
C ALA A 196 4.97 8.23 -2.09
N ALA A 197 5.61 8.48 -0.94
CA ALA A 197 4.99 9.12 0.23
C ALA A 197 4.43 10.51 -0.07
N GLN A 198 5.22 11.36 -0.74
CA GLN A 198 4.84 12.72 -1.12
C GLN A 198 3.67 12.71 -2.11
N THR A 199 3.71 11.81 -3.08
CA THR A 199 2.60 11.61 -4.03
C THR A 199 1.35 11.17 -3.29
N PHE A 200 1.49 10.21 -2.37
CA PHE A 200 0.37 9.75 -1.56
C PHE A 200 -0.23 10.87 -0.72
N GLN A 201 0.61 11.74 -0.15
CA GLN A 201 0.13 12.88 0.61
C GLN A 201 -0.68 13.85 -0.26
N ARG A 202 -0.22 14.18 -1.47
CA ARG A 202 -1.01 15.03 -2.40
C ARG A 202 -2.34 14.39 -2.79
N PHE A 203 -2.34 13.08 -3.05
CA PHE A 203 -3.55 12.30 -3.31
C PHE A 203 -4.54 12.41 -2.15
N MET A 204 -4.04 12.32 -0.93
CA MET A 204 -4.87 12.43 0.25
C MET A 204 -5.39 13.85 0.46
N TYR A 205 -4.58 14.89 0.24
CA TYR A 205 -5.07 16.27 0.21
C TYR A 205 -6.18 16.49 -0.83
N GLU A 206 -6.09 15.87 -2.01
CA GLU A 206 -7.15 15.93 -3.03
C GLU A 206 -8.46 15.26 -2.56
N ILE A 207 -8.36 14.17 -1.78
CA ILE A 207 -9.54 13.44 -1.28
C ILE A 207 -10.16 14.09 -0.04
N VAL A 208 -9.34 14.36 0.97
CA VAL A 208 -9.82 14.82 2.28
C VAL A 208 -10.00 16.34 2.32
N GLY A 209 -9.40 17.09 1.40
CA GLY A 209 -9.50 18.54 1.35
C GLY A 209 -9.07 19.19 2.67
N ASP A 210 -9.93 20.08 3.17
CA ASP A 210 -9.69 20.90 4.36
C ASP A 210 -10.34 20.33 5.63
N LEU A 211 -10.43 19.00 5.76
CA LEU A 211 -10.95 18.37 6.98
C LEU A 211 -9.95 18.51 8.13
N ASP A 212 -10.15 19.51 9.00
CA ASP A 212 -9.28 19.85 10.14
C ASP A 212 -9.07 18.71 11.16
N TYR A 213 -9.96 17.73 11.18
CA TYR A 213 -9.91 16.56 12.07
C TYR A 213 -9.32 15.31 11.40
N CYS A 214 -8.83 15.43 10.15
CA CYS A 214 -8.20 14.38 9.39
C CYS A 214 -6.69 14.63 9.30
N SER A 215 -5.88 13.71 9.81
CA SER A 215 -4.44 13.70 9.60
C SER A 215 -4.07 12.44 8.84
N VAL A 216 -3.32 12.62 7.75
CA VAL A 216 -2.90 11.50 6.92
C VAL A 216 -1.41 11.32 7.03
N TYR A 217 -1.00 10.12 7.41
CA TYR A 217 0.40 9.74 7.44
C TYR A 217 0.60 8.49 6.59
N LEU A 218 1.02 8.70 5.34
CA LEU A 218 1.15 7.62 4.36
C LEU A 218 -0.18 6.85 4.26
N ASP A 219 -0.15 5.52 4.29
CA ASP A 219 -1.33 4.67 4.14
C ASP A 219 -2.32 4.75 5.32
N ASP A 220 -1.90 5.32 6.45
CA ASP A 220 -2.72 5.44 7.66
C ASP A 220 -3.44 6.79 7.68
N VAL A 221 -4.76 6.73 7.60
CA VAL A 221 -5.63 7.91 7.75
C VAL A 221 -6.16 7.96 9.17
N PHE A 222 -5.85 9.04 9.88
CA PHE A 222 -6.27 9.30 11.25
C PHE A 222 -7.39 10.33 11.27
N PHE A 223 -8.49 9.99 11.93
CA PHE A 223 -9.54 10.94 12.28
C PHE A 223 -9.52 11.13 13.79
N ALA A 224 -9.60 12.37 14.23
CA ALA A 224 -9.47 12.71 15.64
C ALA A 224 -10.53 13.75 16.06
N SER A 225 -11.35 13.39 17.04
CA SER A 225 -12.43 14.23 17.56
C SER A 225 -12.27 14.51 19.06
N THR A 226 -12.94 15.55 19.52
CA THR A 226 -12.92 16.00 20.93
C THR A 226 -13.99 15.30 21.77
N ASP A 227 -15.06 14.80 21.14
CA ASP A 227 -16.12 13.98 21.72
C ASP A 227 -16.75 13.02 20.69
N GLU A 228 -17.70 12.18 21.11
CA GLU A 228 -18.31 11.12 20.27
C GLU A 228 -19.32 11.64 19.24
N SER A 229 -19.85 12.86 19.41
CA SER A 229 -20.82 13.45 18.49
C SER A 229 -20.17 14.12 17.29
N GLU A 230 -18.96 14.68 17.47
CA GLU A 230 -18.06 15.18 16.41
C GLU A 230 -17.47 14.03 15.59
#